data_AF-A0AB36XA56-F1
#
_entry.id   AF-A0AB36XA56-F1
#
_cell.length_a   1.000
_cell.length_b   1.000
_cell.length_c   1.000
_cell.angle_alpha   90.00
_cell.angle_beta   90.00
_cell.angle_gamma   90.00
#
_symmetry.space_group_name_H-M   'P 1'
#
loop_
_entity.id
_entity.type
_entity.pdbx_description
1 polymer ?
#
loop_
_entity_poly.entity_id
_entity_poly.type
_entity_poly.pdbx_seq_one_letter_code
_entity_poly.pdbx_strand_id
1 'polypeptide(L)'
;MNHFEPLYDNKLSTELTQLALSNNVQGLNHLVDTEYARCQNSHLIFDQLNWIMAECVRAEVEKKPLPSHVPLNILTDYLFQCEDWGNFELVLYGNTMTQLPIETITIFSQTLLDKCAIYIGLPNTYETCMNVLLNTVALLIRYGQIQHALKTLAVLEQKDLPESFLLERVLLNYYKGILLFRTGKEAEGRQLVSAALSALKAGNCVDFVDALKKDLPEFGLYHI
;
A
#
# COMPACT_ATOMS: atom_id res chain seq x y z
N MET A 1 10.53 -0.89 0.00
CA MET A 1 9.89 -0.35 -1.22
C MET A 1 8.62 -1.17 -1.34
N ASN A 2 7.42 -0.56 -1.30
CA ASN A 2 6.17 -1.33 -1.40
C ASN A 2 6.10 -1.92 -2.82
N HIS A 3 6.40 -3.22 -2.96
CA HIS A 3 6.44 -3.92 -4.23
C HIS A 3 5.04 -4.46 -4.59
N PHE A 4 4.11 -3.56 -4.90
CA PHE A 4 2.81 -3.91 -5.48
C PHE A 4 2.56 -3.10 -6.74
N GLU A 5 1.95 -3.76 -7.74
CA GLU A 5 1.80 -3.33 -9.13
C GLU A 5 1.29 -1.89 -9.34
N PRO A 6 1.65 -1.26 -10.48
CA PRO A 6 1.22 0.09 -10.80
C PRO A 6 -0.31 0.18 -10.94
N LEU A 7 -0.89 1.19 -10.30
CA LEU A 7 -2.29 1.53 -10.41
C LEU A 7 -2.62 1.98 -11.85
N TYR A 8 -3.43 1.21 -12.57
CA TYR A 8 -3.85 1.52 -13.93
C TYR A 8 -5.09 2.45 -13.92
N ASP A 9 -4.86 3.74 -14.22
CA ASP A 9 -5.72 4.69 -14.97
C ASP A 9 -5.45 6.18 -14.66
N ASN A 10 -4.43 6.50 -13.87
CA ASN A 10 -3.93 7.88 -13.73
C ASN A 10 -2.51 7.98 -14.28
N LYS A 11 -2.33 8.71 -15.39
CA LYS A 11 -1.01 8.94 -16.03
C LYS A 11 0.05 9.40 -15.02
N LEU A 12 -0.33 10.29 -14.09
CA LEU A 12 0.57 10.77 -13.04
C LEU A 12 1.00 9.65 -12.10
N SER A 13 0.06 8.80 -11.65
CA SER A 13 0.40 7.68 -10.76
C SER A 13 1.31 6.68 -11.44
N THR A 14 1.05 6.33 -12.70
CA THR A 14 1.90 5.41 -13.45
C THR A 14 3.32 5.95 -13.56
N GLU A 15 3.47 7.24 -13.85
CA GLU A 15 4.77 7.91 -13.94
C GLU A 15 5.49 7.96 -12.59
N LEU A 16 4.78 8.34 -11.52
CA LEU A 16 5.30 8.31 -10.14
C LEU A 16 5.80 6.92 -9.76
N THR A 17 5.00 5.88 -9.99
CA THR A 17 5.36 4.50 -9.66
C THR A 17 6.59 4.06 -10.47
N GLN A 18 6.66 4.34 -11.77
CA GLN A 18 7.82 3.99 -12.59
C GLN A 18 9.11 4.69 -12.13
N LEU A 19 9.03 5.98 -11.82
CA LEU A 19 10.17 6.75 -11.32
C LEU A 19 10.61 6.27 -9.93
N ALA A 20 9.67 5.93 -9.06
CA ALA A 20 9.95 5.38 -7.73
C ALA A 20 10.63 4.00 -7.81
N LEU A 21 10.11 3.09 -8.64
CA LEU A 21 10.68 1.75 -8.82
C LEU A 21 12.09 1.79 -9.43
N SER A 22 12.36 2.76 -10.32
CA SER A 22 13.68 2.96 -10.92
C SER A 22 14.64 3.78 -10.05
N ASN A 23 14.23 4.21 -8.85
CA ASN A 23 14.96 5.15 -7.99
C ASN A 23 15.42 6.43 -8.74
N ASN A 24 14.62 6.89 -9.72
CA ASN A 24 14.94 8.07 -10.51
C ASN A 24 14.54 9.35 -9.77
N VAL A 25 15.36 9.73 -8.78
CA VAL A 25 15.13 10.92 -7.93
C VAL A 25 15.08 12.20 -8.76
N GLN A 26 15.90 12.32 -9.81
CA GLN A 26 15.88 13.51 -10.67
C GLN A 26 14.55 13.66 -11.41
N GLY A 27 14.02 12.55 -11.95
CA GLY A 27 12.70 12.54 -12.59
C GLY A 27 11.58 12.86 -11.60
N LEU A 28 11.65 12.32 -10.38
CA LEU A 28 10.68 12.64 -9.33
C LEU A 28 10.70 14.12 -8.95
N ASN A 29 11.89 14.73 -8.81
CA ASN A 29 12.02 16.16 -8.53
C ASN A 29 11.36 17.00 -9.64
N HIS A 30 11.63 16.67 -10.90
CA HIS A 30 11.04 17.38 -12.02
C HIS A 30 9.51 17.25 -12.06
N LEU A 31 8.98 16.06 -11.75
CA LEU A 31 7.55 15.82 -11.70
C LEU A 31 6.88 16.57 -10.54
N VAL A 32 7.50 16.59 -9.37
CA VAL A 32 7.06 17.38 -8.21
C VAL A 32 7.00 18.87 -8.55
N ASP A 33 8.05 19.43 -9.17
CA ASP A 33 8.09 20.83 -9.58
C ASP A 33 6.96 21.16 -10.59
N THR A 34 6.68 20.23 -11.49
CA THR A 34 5.62 20.36 -12.51
C THR A 34 4.23 20.36 -11.87
N GLU A 35 3.96 19.42 -10.96
CA GLU A 35 2.67 19.35 -10.26
C GLU A 35 2.51 20.52 -9.29
N TYR A 36 3.59 21.02 -8.66
CA TYR A 36 3.55 22.23 -7.86
C TYR A 36 3.17 23.45 -8.69
N ALA A 37 3.78 23.63 -9.86
CA ALA A 37 3.43 24.71 -10.78
C ALA A 37 1.97 24.61 -11.24
N ARG A 38 1.45 23.40 -11.50
CA ARG A 38 0.02 23.20 -11.84
C ARG A 38 -0.88 23.57 -10.66
N CYS A 39 -0.55 23.09 -9.47
CA CYS A 39 -1.26 23.39 -8.23
C CYS A 39 -1.35 24.90 -7.97
N GLN A 40 -0.27 25.66 -8.20
CA GLN A 40 -0.28 27.11 -8.02
C GLN A 40 -1.17 27.85 -9.02
N ASN A 41 -1.29 27.32 -10.25
CA ASN A 41 -2.09 27.93 -11.31
C ASN A 41 -3.55 27.43 -11.33
N SER A 42 -3.90 26.49 -10.45
CA SER A 42 -5.22 25.87 -10.37
C SER A 42 -5.89 26.14 -9.02
N HIS A 43 -7.21 26.21 -9.02
CA HIS A 43 -8.03 26.26 -7.80
C HIS A 43 -8.71 24.92 -7.52
N LEU A 44 -8.35 23.86 -8.24
CA LEU A 44 -8.94 22.54 -8.09
C LEU A 44 -8.22 21.75 -6.99
N ILE A 45 -9.01 21.10 -6.12
CA ILE A 45 -8.50 20.23 -5.06
C ILE A 45 -7.63 19.09 -5.60
N PHE A 46 -8.00 18.53 -6.76
CA PHE A 46 -7.27 17.41 -7.36
C PHE A 46 -5.82 17.75 -7.73
N ASP A 47 -5.54 18.98 -8.17
CA ASP A 47 -4.17 19.40 -8.47
C ASP A 47 -3.33 19.54 -7.19
N GLN A 48 -3.95 19.96 -6.08
CA GLN A 48 -3.30 19.98 -4.76
C GLN A 48 -3.00 18.56 -4.28
N LEU A 49 -3.97 17.64 -4.39
CA LEU A 49 -3.81 16.25 -3.99
C LEU A 49 -2.74 15.54 -4.82
N ASN A 50 -2.68 15.80 -6.13
CA ASN A 50 -1.65 15.27 -7.02
C ASN A 50 -0.24 15.73 -6.62
N TRP A 51 -0.08 17.02 -6.28
CA TRP A 51 1.20 17.53 -5.78
C TRP A 51 1.59 16.91 -4.44
N ILE A 52 0.66 16.83 -3.47
CA ILE A 52 0.90 16.17 -2.17
C ILE A 52 1.33 14.72 -2.37
N MET A 53 0.66 14.00 -3.28
CA MET A 53 1.01 12.62 -3.61
C MET A 53 2.43 12.51 -4.16
N ALA A 54 2.81 13.38 -5.11
CA ALA A 54 4.15 13.40 -5.68
C ALA A 54 5.23 13.67 -4.62
N GLU A 55 4.97 14.60 -3.69
CA GLU A 55 5.86 14.89 -2.55
C GLU A 55 6.02 13.68 -1.62
N CYS A 56 4.93 12.97 -1.31
CA CYS A 56 4.97 11.77 -0.49
C CYS A 56 5.82 10.66 -1.14
N VAL A 57 5.61 10.42 -2.44
CA VAL A 57 6.38 9.42 -3.20
C VAL A 57 7.87 9.81 -3.23
N ARG A 58 8.18 11.08 -3.49
CA ARG A 58 9.56 11.58 -3.49
C ARG A 58 10.23 11.39 -2.13
N ALA A 59 9.57 11.80 -1.04
CA ALA A 59 10.08 11.65 0.32
C ALA A 59 10.36 10.17 0.67
N GLU A 60 9.46 9.26 0.29
CA GLU A 60 9.60 7.82 0.49
C GLU A 60 10.81 7.23 -0.25
N VAL A 61 11.02 7.63 -1.51
CA VAL A 61 12.15 7.17 -2.34
C VAL A 61 13.48 7.73 -1.80
N GLU A 62 13.50 9.00 -1.43
CA GLU A 62 14.69 9.64 -0.85
C GLU A 62 15.00 9.19 0.59
N LYS A 63 14.07 8.46 1.24
CA LYS A 63 14.13 8.08 2.66
C LYS A 63 14.30 9.29 3.57
N LYS A 64 13.59 10.37 3.25
CA LYS A 64 13.58 11.62 4.03
C LYS A 64 12.20 11.90 4.59
N PRO A 65 12.10 12.66 5.69
CA PRO A 65 10.81 13.17 6.16
C PRO A 65 10.12 14.01 5.09
N LEU A 66 8.79 13.91 5.04
CA LEU A 66 7.97 14.81 4.22
C LEU A 66 8.23 16.26 4.64
N PRO A 67 8.46 17.20 3.69
CA PRO A 67 8.67 18.60 4.03
C PRO A 67 7.46 19.19 4.76
N SER A 68 7.71 20.01 5.79
CA SER A 68 6.65 20.57 6.65
C SER A 68 5.67 21.51 5.94
N HIS A 69 6.02 22.00 4.75
CA HIS A 69 5.13 22.85 3.95
C HIS A 69 4.12 22.04 3.12
N VAL A 70 4.27 20.71 3.04
CA VAL A 70 3.32 19.84 2.33
C VAL A 70 2.09 19.66 3.23
N PRO A 71 0.90 20.13 2.81
CA PRO A 71 -0.29 20.18 3.66
C PRO A 71 -1.01 18.82 3.66
N LEU A 72 -0.44 17.83 4.36
CA LEU A 72 -0.95 16.46 4.40
C LEU A 72 -2.39 16.36 4.92
N ASN A 73 -2.84 17.32 5.74
CA ASN A 73 -4.21 17.38 6.23
C ASN A 73 -5.24 17.52 5.10
N ILE A 74 -4.91 18.23 4.00
CA ILE A 74 -5.80 18.39 2.85
C ILE A 74 -6.11 17.01 2.24
N LEU A 75 -5.09 16.16 2.12
CA LEU A 75 -5.23 14.81 1.63
C LEU A 75 -6.07 13.94 2.57
N THR A 76 -5.79 13.98 3.88
CA THR A 76 -6.56 13.17 4.83
C THR A 76 -8.02 13.61 4.92
N ASP A 77 -8.28 14.92 4.96
CA ASP A 77 -9.63 15.48 5.03
C ASP A 77 -10.45 15.06 3.80
N TYR A 78 -9.84 15.12 2.61
CA TYR A 78 -10.45 14.64 1.37
C TYR A 78 -10.84 13.15 1.47
N LEU A 79 -9.88 12.29 1.81
CA LEU A 79 -10.11 10.84 1.88
C LEU A 79 -11.17 10.45 2.92
N PHE A 80 -11.27 11.20 4.02
CA PHE A 80 -12.33 10.99 5.03
C PHE A 80 -13.71 11.42 4.55
N GLN A 81 -13.80 12.50 3.76
CA GLN A 81 -15.06 13.00 3.23
C GLN A 81 -15.65 12.12 2.12
N CYS A 82 -14.81 11.40 1.37
CA CYS A 82 -15.27 10.45 0.36
C CYS A 82 -15.99 9.27 1.00
N GLU A 83 -17.30 9.15 0.78
CA GLU A 83 -18.10 8.00 1.23
C GLU A 83 -17.63 6.71 0.55
N ASP A 84 -17.69 6.70 -0.78
CA ASP A 84 -17.14 5.66 -1.65
C ASP A 84 -15.77 6.09 -2.20
N TRP A 85 -14.84 5.16 -2.24
CA TRP A 85 -13.53 5.38 -2.84
C TRP A 85 -13.54 4.89 -4.27
N GLY A 86 -13.20 5.81 -5.17
CA GLY A 86 -12.93 5.55 -6.56
C GLY A 86 -11.48 5.08 -6.78
N ASN A 87 -11.12 4.90 -8.05
CA ASN A 87 -9.73 4.62 -8.44
C ASN A 87 -8.77 5.73 -7.98
N PHE A 88 -9.20 7.00 -8.02
CA PHE A 88 -8.37 8.12 -7.60
C PHE A 88 -8.04 8.05 -6.11
N GLU A 89 -9.02 7.78 -5.24
CA GLU A 89 -8.80 7.67 -3.79
C GLU A 89 -7.89 6.47 -3.46
N LEU A 90 -8.09 5.34 -4.14
CA LEU A 90 -7.25 4.15 -3.99
C LEU A 90 -5.80 4.43 -4.39
N VAL A 91 -5.60 5.11 -5.52
CA VAL A 91 -4.29 5.58 -5.99
C VAL A 91 -3.64 6.52 -4.98
N LEU A 92 -4.41 7.52 -4.52
CA LEU A 92 -3.94 8.56 -3.63
C LEU A 92 -3.49 7.98 -2.30
N TYR A 93 -4.34 7.18 -1.64
CA TYR A 93 -3.99 6.50 -0.41
C TYR A 93 -2.85 5.49 -0.62
N GLY A 94 -2.90 4.71 -1.71
CA GLY A 94 -1.88 3.75 -2.10
C GLY A 94 -0.47 4.32 -2.11
N ASN A 95 -0.30 5.49 -2.73
CA ASN A 95 0.99 6.15 -2.90
C ASN A 95 1.41 7.03 -1.72
N THR A 96 0.50 7.35 -0.80
CA THR A 96 0.79 8.27 0.32
C THR A 96 0.77 7.61 1.69
N MET A 97 0.25 6.37 1.81
CA MET A 97 0.01 5.71 3.09
C MET A 97 1.23 5.64 4.03
N THR A 98 2.47 5.57 3.50
CA THR A 98 3.67 5.49 4.34
C THR A 98 4.01 6.80 5.04
N GLN A 99 3.46 7.93 4.57
CA GLN A 99 3.64 9.25 5.15
C GLN A 99 2.46 9.65 6.06
N LEU A 100 1.38 8.86 6.09
CA LEU A 100 0.20 9.16 6.91
C LEU A 100 0.42 8.81 8.39
N PRO A 101 -0.24 9.54 9.31
CA PRO A 101 -0.30 9.15 10.71
C PRO A 101 -0.87 7.74 10.88
N ILE A 102 -0.32 6.98 11.84
CA ILE A 102 -0.74 5.59 12.07
C ILE A 102 -2.21 5.49 12.51
N GLU A 103 -2.72 6.52 13.18
CA GLU A 103 -4.13 6.65 13.55
C GLU A 103 -5.03 6.70 12.31
N THR A 104 -4.63 7.44 11.29
CA THR A 104 -5.33 7.53 10.00
C THR A 104 -5.34 6.19 9.28
N ILE A 105 -4.17 5.53 9.19
CA ILE A 105 -4.04 4.19 8.58
C ILE A 105 -4.94 3.18 9.30
N THR A 106 -4.99 3.26 10.63
CA THR A 106 -5.80 2.36 11.48
C THR A 106 -7.29 2.55 11.23
N ILE A 107 -7.76 3.77 11.02
CA ILE A 107 -9.16 4.02 10.68
C ILE A 107 -9.46 3.50 9.28
N PHE A 108 -8.63 3.84 8.29
CA PHE A 108 -8.85 3.38 6.92
C PHE A 108 -8.79 1.86 6.79
N SER A 109 -7.95 1.15 7.54
CA SER A 109 -7.93 -0.32 7.50
C SER A 109 -9.25 -0.97 7.89
N GLN A 110 -10.08 -0.28 8.67
CA GLN A 110 -11.38 -0.76 9.12
C GLN A 110 -12.51 -0.39 8.15
N THR A 111 -12.37 0.72 7.41
CA THR A 111 -13.42 1.23 6.53
C THR A 111 -13.17 0.97 5.04
N LEU A 112 -11.93 0.70 4.63
CA LEU A 112 -11.53 0.70 3.22
C LEU A 112 -12.30 -0.32 2.37
N LEU A 113 -12.58 -1.51 2.91
CA LEU A 113 -13.41 -2.51 2.22
C LEU A 113 -14.83 -2.02 1.96
N ASP A 114 -15.45 -1.36 2.94
CA ASP A 114 -16.80 -0.80 2.79
C ASP A 114 -16.78 0.36 1.78
N LYS A 115 -15.76 1.22 1.86
CA LYS A 115 -15.54 2.31 0.90
C LYS A 115 -15.32 1.83 -0.54
N CYS A 116 -14.87 0.58 -0.72
CA CYS A 116 -14.64 -0.02 -2.04
C CYS A 116 -15.76 -1.00 -2.45
N ALA A 117 -16.88 -1.03 -1.74
CA ALA A 117 -17.97 -1.96 -2.02
C ALA A 117 -18.51 -1.82 -3.46
N ILE A 118 -18.42 -0.63 -4.05
CA ILE A 118 -18.79 -0.34 -5.44
C ILE A 118 -18.03 -1.20 -6.47
N TYR A 119 -16.87 -1.75 -6.10
CA TYR A 119 -15.98 -2.48 -7.00
C TYR A 119 -16.10 -4.00 -6.94
N ILE A 120 -16.96 -4.56 -6.09
CA ILE A 120 -17.13 -6.01 -5.95
C ILE A 120 -17.51 -6.70 -7.30
N GLY A 121 -18.09 -5.95 -8.25
CA GLY A 121 -18.41 -6.43 -9.60
C GLY A 121 -17.42 -6.03 -10.70
N LEU A 122 -16.32 -5.33 -10.39
CA LEU A 122 -15.33 -4.79 -11.33
C LEU A 122 -13.94 -5.37 -11.00
N PRO A 123 -13.53 -6.49 -11.62
CA PRO A 123 -12.37 -7.28 -11.20
C PRO A 123 -11.07 -6.48 -11.04
N ASN A 124 -10.71 -5.66 -12.02
CA ASN A 124 -9.43 -4.92 -12.01
C ASN A 124 -9.36 -3.88 -10.88
N THR A 125 -10.47 -3.19 -10.59
CA THR A 125 -10.50 -2.20 -9.52
C THR A 125 -10.62 -2.86 -8.15
N TYR A 126 -11.26 -4.02 -8.07
CA TYR A 126 -11.28 -4.83 -6.86
C TYR A 126 -9.89 -5.36 -6.51
N GLU A 127 -9.10 -5.80 -7.49
CA GLU A 127 -7.69 -6.17 -7.32
C GLU A 127 -6.86 -5.02 -6.74
N THR A 128 -7.02 -3.82 -7.29
CA THR A 128 -6.39 -2.61 -6.74
C THR A 128 -6.75 -2.38 -5.27
N CYS A 129 -8.03 -2.51 -4.92
CA CYS A 129 -8.48 -2.40 -3.54
C CYS A 129 -7.81 -3.45 -2.64
N MET A 130 -7.77 -4.71 -3.07
CA MET A 130 -7.12 -5.79 -2.32
C MET A 130 -5.63 -5.53 -2.09
N ASN A 131 -4.93 -4.99 -3.09
CA ASN A 131 -3.51 -4.66 -3.00
C ASN A 131 -3.24 -3.54 -2.00
N VAL A 132 -4.07 -2.49 -2.03
CA VAL A 132 -4.01 -1.39 -1.06
C VAL A 132 -4.32 -1.87 0.37
N LEU A 133 -5.28 -2.79 0.54
CA LEU A 133 -5.58 -3.41 1.83
C LEU A 133 -4.43 -4.26 2.36
N LEU A 134 -3.78 -5.06 1.51
CA LEU A 134 -2.60 -5.85 1.87
C LEU A 134 -1.43 -4.96 2.28
N ASN A 135 -1.19 -3.87 1.54
CA ASN A 135 -0.18 -2.86 1.91
C ASN A 135 -0.51 -2.20 3.26
N THR A 136 -1.79 -1.94 3.51
CA THR A 136 -2.26 -1.42 4.80
C THR A 136 -1.98 -2.40 5.94
N VAL A 137 -2.24 -3.70 5.74
CA VAL A 137 -1.89 -4.76 6.72
C VAL A 137 -0.39 -4.76 6.99
N ALA A 138 0.45 -4.69 5.96
CA ALA A 138 1.90 -4.65 6.10
C ALA A 138 2.36 -3.48 6.98
N LEU A 139 1.81 -2.28 6.76
CA LEU A 139 2.10 -1.10 7.58
C LEU A 139 1.66 -1.27 9.02
N LEU A 140 0.44 -1.77 9.27
CA LEU A 140 -0.04 -2.02 10.62
C LEU A 140 0.89 -2.98 11.38
N ILE A 141 1.38 -4.04 10.73
CA ILE A 141 2.35 -4.96 11.34
C ILE A 141 3.67 -4.25 11.64
N ARG A 142 4.20 -3.47 10.69
CA ARG A 142 5.45 -2.70 10.83
C ARG A 142 5.40 -1.74 12.03
N TYR A 143 4.27 -1.04 12.20
CA TYR A 143 4.05 -0.12 13.33
C TYR A 143 3.60 -0.83 14.62
N GLY A 144 3.55 -2.16 14.65
CA GLY A 144 3.16 -2.92 15.84
C GLY A 144 1.66 -2.85 16.18
N GLN A 145 0.81 -2.38 15.27
CA GLN A 145 -0.65 -2.36 15.39
C GLN A 145 -1.26 -3.76 15.15
N ILE A 146 -0.79 -4.75 15.91
CA ILE A 146 -1.08 -6.18 15.66
C ILE A 146 -2.58 -6.50 15.72
N GLN A 147 -3.33 -5.92 16.66
CA GLN A 147 -4.77 -6.14 16.74
C GLN A 147 -5.52 -5.60 15.52
N HIS A 148 -5.14 -4.43 15.02
CA HIS A 148 -5.74 -3.84 13.82
C HIS A 148 -5.37 -4.64 12.56
N ALA A 149 -4.12 -5.11 12.46
CA ALA A 149 -3.68 -5.98 11.39
C ALA A 149 -4.46 -7.32 11.37
N LEU A 150 -4.65 -7.95 12.54
CA LEU A 150 -5.44 -9.18 12.68
C LEU A 150 -6.89 -8.98 12.24
N LYS A 151 -7.55 -7.92 12.70
CA LYS A 151 -8.93 -7.60 12.30
C LYS A 151 -9.04 -7.40 10.80
N THR A 152 -8.16 -6.58 10.22
CA THR A 152 -8.16 -6.27 8.79
C THR A 152 -7.95 -7.55 7.98
N LEU A 153 -6.96 -8.37 8.35
CA LEU A 153 -6.68 -9.62 7.66
C LEU A 153 -7.84 -10.63 7.76
N ALA A 154 -8.48 -10.76 8.92
CA ALA A 154 -9.62 -11.64 9.11
C ALA A 154 -10.83 -11.27 8.24
N VAL A 155 -11.01 -9.98 7.91
CA VAL A 155 -12.04 -9.56 6.96
C VAL A 155 -11.65 -9.94 5.53
N LEU A 156 -10.37 -9.80 5.15
CA LEU A 156 -9.88 -10.21 3.83
C LEU A 156 -10.00 -11.72 3.62
N GLU A 157 -9.75 -12.53 4.65
CA GLU A 157 -9.88 -14.00 4.59
C GLU A 157 -11.32 -14.48 4.37
N GLN A 158 -12.33 -13.66 4.73
CA GLN A 158 -13.74 -13.98 4.49
C GLN A 158 -14.17 -13.71 3.05
N LYS A 159 -13.32 -13.09 2.23
CA LYS A 159 -13.62 -12.81 0.83
C LYS A 159 -13.36 -14.05 -0.02
N ASP A 160 -14.35 -14.40 -0.84
CA ASP A 160 -14.20 -15.46 -1.85
C ASP A 160 -13.44 -14.90 -3.05
N LEU A 161 -12.10 -14.92 -2.94
CA LEU A 161 -11.22 -14.40 -3.99
C LEU A 161 -11.11 -15.43 -5.13
N PRO A 162 -11.40 -15.04 -6.38
CA PRO A 162 -11.33 -15.95 -7.51
C PRO A 162 -9.88 -16.37 -7.79
N GLU A 163 -9.70 -17.41 -8.60
CA GLU A 163 -8.36 -17.96 -8.91
C GLU A 163 -7.41 -16.95 -9.55
N SER A 164 -7.94 -15.93 -10.24
CA SER A 164 -7.12 -14.84 -10.81
C SER A 164 -6.39 -14.02 -9.74
N PHE A 165 -6.83 -14.04 -8.48
CA PHE A 165 -6.25 -13.32 -7.34
C PHE A 165 -5.20 -14.18 -6.61
N LEU A 166 -4.43 -14.97 -7.37
CA LEU A 166 -3.48 -15.91 -6.80
C LEU A 166 -2.41 -15.19 -5.97
N LEU A 167 -1.93 -14.04 -6.45
CA LEU A 167 -0.90 -13.24 -5.77
C LEU A 167 -1.40 -12.74 -4.41
N GLU A 168 -2.60 -12.17 -4.37
CA GLU A 168 -3.23 -11.65 -3.16
C GLU A 168 -3.45 -12.78 -2.16
N ARG A 169 -3.92 -13.95 -2.61
CA ARG A 169 -4.10 -15.14 -1.76
C ARG A 169 -2.78 -15.62 -1.16
N VAL A 170 -1.69 -15.59 -1.93
CA VAL A 170 -0.35 -15.94 -1.42
C VAL A 170 0.12 -14.92 -0.38
N LEU A 171 -0.12 -13.62 -0.62
CA LEU A 171 0.29 -12.55 0.30
C LEU A 171 -0.57 -12.49 1.57
N LEU A 172 -1.86 -12.82 1.49
CA LEU A 172 -2.69 -13.05 2.67
C LEU A 172 -2.09 -14.13 3.57
N ASN A 173 -1.65 -15.25 3.00
CA ASN A 173 -0.98 -16.31 3.75
C ASN A 173 0.37 -15.84 4.33
N TYR A 174 1.15 -15.08 3.57
CA TYR A 174 2.41 -14.50 4.05
C TYR A 174 2.19 -13.62 5.30
N TYR A 175 1.27 -12.64 5.24
CA TYR A 175 0.98 -11.77 6.39
C TYR A 175 0.30 -12.51 7.54
N LYS A 176 -0.55 -13.51 7.25
CA LYS A 176 -1.12 -14.41 8.27
C LYS A 176 -0.01 -15.13 9.03
N GLY A 177 0.98 -15.65 8.32
CA GLY A 177 2.12 -16.34 8.93
C GLY A 177 2.91 -15.42 9.86
N ILE A 178 3.14 -14.18 9.44
CA ILE A 178 3.77 -13.15 10.29
C ILE A 178 2.94 -12.87 11.54
N LEU A 179 1.62 -12.71 11.42
CA LEU A 179 0.74 -12.45 12.57
C LEU A 179 0.65 -13.65 13.52
N LEU A 180 0.61 -14.87 13.00
CA LEU A 180 0.67 -16.10 13.81
C LEU A 180 1.98 -16.15 14.62
N PHE A 181 3.10 -15.83 13.98
CA PHE A 181 4.39 -15.73 14.66
C PHE A 181 4.35 -14.67 15.78
N ARG A 182 3.86 -13.47 15.48
CA ARG A 182 3.76 -12.35 16.43
C ARG A 182 2.77 -12.56 17.58
N THR A 183 1.88 -13.54 17.47
CA THR A 183 0.89 -13.90 18.50
C THR A 183 1.25 -15.17 19.25
N GLY A 184 2.48 -15.68 19.10
CA GLY A 184 3.03 -16.80 19.86
C GLY A 184 2.87 -18.17 19.19
N LYS A 185 2.30 -18.26 17.99
CA LYS A 185 2.22 -19.49 17.19
C LYS A 185 3.38 -19.58 16.20
N GLU A 186 4.61 -19.53 16.73
CA GLU A 186 5.81 -19.30 15.93
C GLU A 186 6.06 -20.36 14.85
N ALA A 187 5.94 -21.65 15.18
CA ALA A 187 6.19 -22.74 14.23
C ALA A 187 5.22 -22.70 13.04
N GLU A 188 3.92 -22.54 13.34
CA GLU A 188 2.86 -22.41 12.33
C GLU A 188 3.08 -21.17 11.47
N GLY A 189 3.42 -20.04 12.09
CA GLY A 189 3.72 -18.79 11.39
C GLY A 189 4.89 -18.92 10.41
N ARG A 190 6.02 -19.50 10.86
CA ARG A 190 7.20 -19.73 10.01
C ARG A 190 6.90 -20.67 8.85
N GLN A 191 6.15 -21.74 9.10
CA GLN A 191 5.76 -22.69 8.06
C GLN A 191 4.92 -21.98 6.99
N LEU A 192 3.96 -21.15 7.39
CA LEU A 192 3.07 -20.46 6.45
C LEU A 192 3.81 -19.39 5.63
N VAL A 193 4.70 -18.61 6.27
CA VAL A 193 5.58 -17.67 5.55
C VAL A 193 6.45 -18.40 4.54
N SER A 194 7.09 -19.50 4.93
CA SER A 194 7.95 -20.29 4.05
C SER A 194 7.17 -20.87 2.85
N ALA A 195 5.95 -21.37 3.08
CA ALA A 195 5.08 -21.85 2.02
C ALA A 195 4.70 -20.74 1.03
N ALA A 196 4.34 -19.55 1.51
CA ALA A 196 4.02 -18.41 0.66
C ALA A 196 5.23 -17.97 -0.20
N LEU A 197 6.42 -17.85 0.40
CA LEU A 197 7.64 -17.52 -0.32
C LEU A 197 8.01 -18.60 -1.36
N SER A 198 7.77 -19.87 -1.05
CA SER A 198 8.01 -20.98 -1.98
C SER A 198 7.06 -20.94 -3.18
N ALA A 199 5.78 -20.58 -2.96
CA ALA A 199 4.81 -20.40 -4.03
C ALA A 199 5.22 -19.27 -5.00
N LEU A 200 5.63 -18.11 -4.47
CA LEU A 200 6.15 -16.99 -5.28
C LEU A 200 7.40 -17.40 -6.06
N LYS A 201 8.31 -18.13 -5.42
CA LYS A 201 9.53 -18.63 -6.09
C LYS A 201 9.20 -19.62 -7.22
N ALA A 202 8.20 -20.48 -7.04
CA ALA A 202 7.73 -21.38 -8.10
C ALA A 202 7.13 -20.61 -9.30
N GLY A 203 6.57 -19.42 -9.06
CA GLY A 203 6.13 -18.48 -10.09
C GLY A 203 7.25 -17.65 -10.73
N ASN A 204 8.53 -17.91 -10.41
CA ASN A 204 9.71 -17.14 -10.83
C ASN A 204 9.75 -15.68 -10.36
N CYS A 205 9.05 -15.33 -9.28
CA CYS A 205 9.06 -13.98 -8.70
C CYS A 205 10.26 -13.76 -7.77
N VAL A 206 11.49 -14.03 -8.24
CA VAL A 206 12.70 -14.09 -7.38
C VAL A 206 13.00 -12.75 -6.70
N ASP A 207 13.01 -11.64 -7.47
CA ASP A 207 13.30 -10.31 -6.93
C ASP A 207 12.27 -9.89 -5.85
N PHE A 208 11.00 -10.27 -6.06
CA PHE A 208 9.93 -9.99 -5.10
C PHE A 208 10.08 -10.81 -3.82
N VAL A 209 10.45 -12.09 -3.94
CA VAL A 209 10.76 -12.94 -2.78
C VAL A 209 11.93 -12.38 -1.97
N ASP A 210 12.98 -11.92 -2.64
CA ASP A 210 14.15 -11.34 -1.98
C ASP A 210 13.80 -10.04 -1.25
N ALA A 211 12.93 -9.21 -1.84
CA ALA A 211 12.40 -8.03 -1.17
C ALA A 211 11.56 -8.38 0.07
N LEU A 212 10.62 -9.32 -0.03
CA LEU A 212 9.81 -9.77 1.11
C LEU A 212 10.68 -10.37 2.23
N LYS A 213 11.74 -11.09 1.89
CA LYS A 213 12.70 -11.63 2.87
C LYS A 213 13.48 -10.52 3.57
N LYS A 214 13.87 -9.48 2.84
CA LYS A 214 14.58 -8.32 3.40
C LYS A 214 13.75 -7.56 4.43
N ASP A 215 12.42 -7.56 4.27
CA ASP A 215 11.49 -6.87 5.17
C ASP A 215 11.11 -7.72 6.41
N LEU A 216 11.31 -9.05 6.40
CA LEU A 216 11.00 -9.93 7.54
C LEU A 216 11.57 -9.48 8.91
N PRO A 217 12.81 -8.95 9.00
CA PRO A 217 13.34 -8.41 10.24
C PRO A 217 12.54 -7.23 10.79
N GLU A 218 11.94 -6.39 9.94
CA GLU A 218 11.05 -5.30 10.38
C GLU A 218 9.79 -5.85 11.07
N PHE A 219 9.42 -7.08 10.72
CA PHE A 219 8.30 -7.80 11.32
C PHE A 219 8.72 -8.69 12.51
N GLY A 220 10.01 -8.74 12.87
CA GLY A 220 10.54 -9.55 13.97
C GLY A 220 10.79 -11.02 13.61
N LEU A 221 10.73 -11.39 12.33
CA LEU A 221 11.06 -12.74 11.85
C LEU A 221 12.48 -12.77 11.33
N TYR A 222 13.30 -13.66 11.90
CA TYR A 222 14.69 -13.89 11.49
C TYR A 222 14.87 -15.32 10.97
N HIS A 223 15.79 -15.50 10.02
CA HIS A 223 16.27 -16.79 9.50
C HIS A 223 15.21 -17.64 8.74
N ILE A 224 14.53 -17.05 7.75
CA ILE A 224 13.60 -17.72 6.80
C ILE A 224 14.13 -17.66 5.36
#